data_AF-A7NJ43-F1
#
_entry.id   AF-A7NJ43-F1
#
_cell.length_a   1.000
_cell.length_b   1.000
_cell.length_c   1.000
_cell.angle_alpha   90.00
_cell.angle_beta   90.00
_cell.angle_gamma   90.00
#
_symmetry.space_group_name_H-M   'P 1'
#
loop_
_entity.id
_entity.type
_entity.pdbx_description
1 polymer ?
#
loop_
_entity_poly.entity_id
_entity_poly.type
_entity_poly.pdbx_seq_one_letter_code
_entity_poly.pdbx_strand_id
1 'polypeptide(L)'
;MDPEENLTLDEARRLIAYLQAELERQRALNAEMRRAVADMARAFQESLALSHQAAQEGDLERVRQIVIENRRVWQDWLRQIVEAAERKP
;
A
#
# COMPACT_ATOMS: atom_id res chain seq x y z
N MET A 1 -30.69 14.32 -29.80
CA MET A 1 -30.02 13.31 -28.97
C MET A 1 -28.97 12.69 -29.87
N ASP A 2 -27.70 12.96 -29.57
CA ASP A 2 -26.59 12.47 -30.40
C ASP A 2 -26.63 10.94 -30.47
N PRO A 3 -26.39 10.37 -31.66
CA PRO A 3 -26.43 8.94 -31.83
C PRO A 3 -25.28 8.37 -31.02
N GLU A 4 -25.60 7.48 -30.09
CA GLU A 4 -24.65 6.56 -29.50
C GLU A 4 -23.73 6.05 -30.61
N GLU A 5 -22.46 6.49 -30.55
CA GLU A 5 -21.37 6.00 -31.39
C GLU A 5 -21.32 4.48 -31.19
N ASN A 6 -21.92 3.74 -32.14
CA ASN A 6 -21.73 2.31 -32.24
C ASN A 6 -20.25 2.09 -32.55
N LEU A 7 -19.46 1.81 -31.51
CA LEU A 7 -18.06 1.39 -31.63
C LEU A 7 -17.97 0.35 -32.73
N THR A 8 -17.11 0.59 -33.72
CA THR A 8 -16.84 -0.41 -34.73
C THR A 8 -16.28 -1.67 -34.05
N LEU A 9 -16.48 -2.84 -34.66
CA LEU A 9 -16.04 -4.12 -34.10
C LEU A 9 -14.55 -4.10 -33.71
N ASP A 10 -13.73 -3.38 -34.45
CA ASP A 10 -12.30 -3.22 -34.18
C ASP A 10 -12.01 -2.28 -33.01
N GLU A 11 -12.77 -1.20 -32.84
CA GLU A 11 -12.65 -0.32 -31.67
C GLU A 11 -13.12 -1.04 -30.40
N ALA A 12 -14.19 -1.83 -30.48
CA ALA A 12 -14.65 -2.67 -29.38
C ALA A 12 -13.57 -3.70 -28.97
N ARG A 13 -12.91 -4.33 -29.93
CA ARG A 13 -11.78 -5.26 -29.67
C ARG A 13 -10.59 -4.56 -29.02
N ARG A 14 -10.21 -3.37 -29.49
CA ARG A 14 -9.13 -2.57 -28.89
C ARG A 14 -9.46 -2.15 -27.47
N LEU A 15 -10.70 -1.72 -27.22
CA LEU A 15 -11.17 -1.35 -25.91
C LEU A 15 -11.13 -2.54 -24.94
N ILE A 16 -11.60 -3.72 -25.37
CA ILE A 16 -11.52 -4.95 -24.56
C ILE A 16 -10.07 -5.28 -24.20
N ALA A 17 -9.15 -5.24 -25.17
CA ALA A 17 -7.74 -5.53 -24.91
C ALA A 17 -7.12 -4.53 -23.92
N TYR A 18 -7.44 -3.24 -24.06
CA TYR A 18 -7.01 -2.21 -23.11
C TYR A 18 -7.55 -2.45 -21.70
N LEU A 19 -8.85 -2.73 -21.56
CA LEU A 19 -9.48 -2.98 -20.27
C LEU A 19 -8.94 -4.25 -19.59
N GLN A 20 -8.61 -5.29 -20.37
CA GLN A 20 -7.97 -6.50 -19.85
C GLN A 20 -6.55 -6.21 -19.34
N ALA A 21 -5.75 -5.48 -20.11
CA ALA A 21 -4.41 -5.07 -19.69
C ALA A 21 -4.44 -4.18 -18.44
N GLU A 22 -5.40 -3.25 -18.37
CA GLU A 22 -5.59 -2.40 -17.20
C GLU A 22 -6.04 -3.19 -15.97
N LEU A 23 -6.93 -4.18 -16.15
CA LEU A 23 -7.36 -5.07 -15.06
C LEU A 23 -6.18 -5.89 -14.51
N GLU A 24 -5.32 -6.44 -15.37
CA GLU A 24 -4.12 -7.14 -14.96
C GLU A 24 -3.15 -6.23 -14.21
N ARG A 25 -2.94 -5.00 -14.70
CA ARG A 25 -2.14 -3.98 -14.03
C ARG A 25 -2.68 -3.67 -12.63
N GLN A 26 -3.98 -3.48 -12.50
CA GLN A 26 -4.64 -3.23 -11.21
C GLN A 26 -4.53 -4.42 -10.25
N ARG A 27 -4.59 -5.66 -10.75
CA ARG A 27 -4.37 -6.86 -9.93
C ARG A 27 -2.95 -6.92 -9.39
N ALA A 28 -1.94 -6.61 -10.22
CA ALA A 28 -0.55 -6.56 -9.81
C ALA A 28 -0.32 -5.50 -8.72
N LEU A 29 -0.81 -4.28 -8.95
CA LEU A 29 -0.73 -3.18 -7.96
C LEU A 29 -1.40 -3.56 -6.62
N ASN A 30 -2.57 -4.21 -6.68
CA ASN A 30 -3.24 -4.68 -5.46
C ASN A 30 -2.43 -5.75 -4.71
N ALA A 31 -1.76 -6.65 -5.42
CA ALA A 31 -0.91 -7.67 -4.80
C ALA A 31 0.31 -7.03 -4.11
N GLU A 32 0.95 -6.06 -4.75
CA GLU A 32 2.06 -5.29 -4.18
C GLU A 32 1.62 -4.50 -2.93
N MET A 33 0.47 -3.83 -2.99
CA MET A 33 -0.10 -3.10 -1.86
C MET A 33 -0.35 -4.02 -0.66
N ARG A 34 -0.96 -5.19 -0.89
CA ARG A 34 -1.21 -6.19 0.17
C ARG A 34 0.09 -6.69 0.80
N ARG A 35 1.13 -6.90 -0.02
CA ARG A 35 2.46 -7.30 0.47
C ARG A 35 3.09 -6.22 1.33
N ALA A 36 3.08 -4.96 0.87
CA ALA A 36 3.61 -3.83 1.63
C ALA A 36 2.90 -3.68 2.99
N VAL A 37 1.57 -3.80 3.01
CA VAL A 37 0.78 -3.78 4.26
C VAL A 37 1.14 -4.94 5.19
N ALA A 38 1.34 -6.15 4.65
CA ALA A 38 1.73 -7.31 5.45
C ALA A 38 3.13 -7.14 6.06
N ASP A 39 4.09 -6.61 5.31
CA ASP A 39 5.45 -6.34 5.79
C ASP A 39 5.45 -5.23 6.87
N MET A 40 4.61 -4.20 6.69
CA MET A 40 4.39 -3.15 7.69
C MET A 40 3.80 -3.72 8.99
N ALA A 41 2.79 -4.59 8.89
CA ALA A 41 2.19 -5.24 10.06
C ALA A 41 3.21 -6.08 10.83
N ARG A 42 4.09 -6.80 10.11
CA ARG A 42 5.18 -7.59 10.72
C ARG A 42 6.16 -6.70 11.48
N ALA A 43 6.68 -5.65 10.84
CA ALA A 43 7.63 -4.73 11.46
C ALA A 43 7.05 -4.06 12.72
N PHE A 44 5.75 -3.74 12.70
CA PHE A 44 5.06 -3.20 13.87
C PHE A 44 4.96 -4.21 15.01
N GLN A 45 4.58 -5.46 14.72
CA GLN A 45 4.50 -6.51 15.73
C GLN A 45 5.86 -6.80 16.37
N GLU A 46 6.94 -6.84 15.58
CA GLU A 46 8.31 -6.99 16.08
C GLU A 46 8.68 -5.84 17.02
N SER A 47 8.36 -4.61 16.63
CA SER A 47 8.67 -3.44 17.44
C SER A 47 7.84 -3.36 18.73
N LEU A 48 6.58 -3.83 18.70
CA LEU A 48 5.77 -3.99 19.91
C LEU A 48 6.36 -5.03 20.85
N ALA A 49 6.85 -6.16 20.33
CA ALA A 49 7.50 -7.18 21.13
C ALA A 49 8.78 -6.64 21.82
N LEU A 50 9.60 -5.88 21.08
CA LEU A 50 10.79 -5.21 21.65
C LEU A 50 10.42 -4.18 22.72
N SER A 51 9.38 -3.38 22.49
CA SER A 51 8.90 -2.40 23.47
C SER A 51 8.37 -3.10 24.73
N HIS A 52 7.63 -4.19 24.56
CA HIS A 52 7.11 -4.97 25.68
C HIS A 52 8.25 -5.58 26.51
N GLN A 53 9.25 -6.15 25.86
CA GLN A 53 10.43 -6.67 26.55
C GLN A 53 11.17 -5.57 27.34
N ALA A 54 11.43 -4.42 26.71
CA ALA A 54 12.08 -3.29 27.39
C ALA A 54 11.26 -2.82 28.62
N ALA A 55 9.93 -2.81 28.51
CA ALA A 55 9.06 -2.49 29.64
C ALA A 55 9.15 -3.54 30.77
N GLN A 56 9.24 -4.83 30.44
CA GLN A 56 9.44 -5.90 31.43
C GLN A 56 10.80 -5.79 32.13
N GLU A 57 11.82 -5.33 31.43
CA GLU A 57 13.16 -5.07 31.97
C GLU A 57 13.24 -3.76 32.77
N GLY A 58 12.18 -2.95 32.78
CA GLY A 58 12.12 -1.65 33.47
C GLY A 58 12.82 -0.51 32.72
N ASP A 59 13.24 -0.73 31.48
CA ASP A 59 13.92 0.26 30.65
C ASP A 59 12.92 1.15 29.89
N LEU A 60 12.33 2.10 30.62
CA LEU A 60 11.38 3.06 30.07
C LEU A 60 12.01 3.99 29.02
N GLU A 61 13.32 4.24 29.10
CA GLU A 61 14.03 5.04 28.11
C GLU A 61 14.05 4.32 26.76
N ARG A 62 14.36 3.02 26.79
CA ARG A 62 14.32 2.18 25.59
C ARG A 62 12.92 2.08 24.99
N VAL A 63 11.89 1.94 25.82
CA VAL A 63 10.48 1.99 25.36
C VAL A 63 10.19 3.29 24.64
N ARG A 64 10.57 4.45 25.22
CA ARG A 64 10.36 5.76 24.61
C ARG A 64 11.08 5.88 23.27
N GLN A 65 12.33 5.43 23.21
CA GLN A 65 13.14 5.42 21.99
C GLN A 65 12.45 4.62 20.87
N ILE A 66 12.00 3.39 21.17
CA ILE A 66 11.33 2.51 20.19
C ILE A 66 10.03 3.15 19.70
N VAL A 67 9.24 3.77 20.58
CA VAL A 67 8.00 4.46 20.18
C VAL A 67 8.26 5.63 19.24
N ILE A 68 9.32 6.41 19.47
CA ILE A 68 9.71 7.53 18.60
C ILE A 68 10.17 7.01 17.23
N GLU A 69 11.02 5.98 17.22
CA GLU A 69 11.49 5.33 15.99
C GLU A 69 10.32 4.78 15.17
N ASN A 70 9.40 4.07 15.83
CA ASN A 70 8.17 3.58 15.19
C ASN A 70 7.38 4.69 14.55
N ARG A 71 7.13 5.80 15.28
CA ARG A 71 6.35 6.92 14.75
C ARG A 71 6.93 7.46 13.44
N ARG A 72 8.27 7.59 13.36
CA ARG A 72 8.94 8.05 12.14
C ARG A 72 8.73 7.07 10.99
N VAL A 73 8.99 5.78 11.25
CA VAL A 73 8.81 4.71 10.25
C VAL A 73 7.37 4.69 9.74
N TRP A 74 6.39 4.76 10.64
CA TRP A 74 4.96 4.84 10.29
C TRP A 74 4.61 6.04 9.41
N GLN A 75 5.14 7.23 9.71
CA GLN A 75 4.92 8.41 8.89
C GLN A 75 5.53 8.25 7.49
N ASP A 76 6.73 7.69 7.39
CA ASP A 76 7.39 7.45 6.11
C ASP A 76 6.61 6.42 5.26
N TRP A 77 6.05 5.37 5.89
CA TRP A 77 5.20 4.39 5.21
C TRP A 77 3.86 4.98 4.75
N LEU A 78 3.17 5.75 5.60
CA LEU A 78 1.92 6.41 5.22
C LEU A 78 2.12 7.34 4.03
N ARG A 79 3.24 8.09 4.01
CA ARG A 79 3.60 8.93 2.86
C ARG A 79 3.77 8.11 1.58
N GLN A 80 4.47 6.98 1.62
CA GLN A 80 4.65 6.11 0.45
C GLN A 80 3.31 5.55 -0.07
N ILE A 81 2.41 5.15 0.83
CA ILE A 81 1.07 4.64 0.45
C ILE A 81 0.26 5.75 -0.23
N VAL A 82 0.27 6.96 0.33
CA VAL A 82 -0.43 8.12 -0.25
C VAL A 82 0.17 8.48 -1.62
N GLU A 83 1.49 8.57 -1.75
CA GLU A 83 2.18 8.82 -3.02
C GLU A 83 1.86 7.77 -4.08
N ALA A 84 1.78 6.49 -3.69
CA ALA A 84 1.40 5.40 -4.59
C ALA A 84 -0.07 5.48 -5.02
N ALA A 85 -0.96 5.95 -4.13
CA ALA A 85 -2.38 6.14 -4.43
C ALA A 85 -2.66 7.40 -5.28
N GLU A 86 -1.86 8.46 -5.10
CA GLU A 86 -1.99 9.73 -5.84
C GLU A 86 -1.37 9.70 -7.24
N ARG A 87 -0.46 8.74 -7.52
CA ARG A 87 -0.01 8.46 -8.89
C ARG A 87 -1.20 7.97 -9.72
N LYS A 88 -1.93 8.92 -10.31
CA LYS A 88 -2.83 8.66 -11.44
C LYS A 88 -2.03 8.01 -12.58
N PRO A 89 -2.62 7.04 -13.29
CA PRO A 89 -2.00 6.42 -14.47
C PRO A 89 -1.55 7.45 -15.50
#